data_AF-U9TCS5-F1
#
_entry.id   AF-U9TCS5-F1
#
_cell.length_a   1.000
_cell.length_b   1.000
_cell.length_c   1.000
_cell.angle_alpha   90.00
_cell.angle_beta   90.00
_cell.angle_gamma   90.00
#
_symmetry.space_group_name_H-M   'P 1'
#
loop_
_entity.id
_entity.type
_entity.pdbx_description
1 polymer ?
#
loop_
_entity_poly.entity_id
_entity_poly.type
_entity_poly.pdbx_seq_one_letter_code
_entity_poly.pdbx_strand_id
1 'polypeptide(L)'
;MDLYVYNLDEYTTDSRQGNEFAPSWPFRLAVAGSSDSGKTTMIINLLMGDKKAKEDGNRYVLCDAVLLVGRYLDEPKWAVVHDFFEEEKIPFTAVTHSEIPEIDSFDPTQATVVIFEDLMDAPKKIQDLITGYFTHGRHKNISCIYVAQRFFAIPKAIRENVNYISLHGGHGSLTDTKRIIRLYTEESESLAPVIDDLTLQREFVVFDLRRSKSDPLSIRVRWDTSLSSITEQSQFNPSSISVQSQFDPSLNPVRSQSEPSSITVRSKFSPYGQKAVSEAKKGGHLIEFAR
;
A
#
# COMPACT_ATOMS: atom_id res chain seq x y z
N MET A 1 -44.97 -7.28 -3.92
CA MET A 1 -44.93 -5.85 -3.53
C MET A 1 -43.48 -5.48 -3.58
N ASP A 2 -43.08 -4.71 -4.57
CA ASP A 2 -41.67 -4.38 -4.76
C ASP A 2 -41.27 -3.32 -3.73
N LEU A 3 -40.28 -3.66 -2.91
CA LEU A 3 -39.74 -2.75 -1.91
C LEU A 3 -38.63 -1.93 -2.59
N TYR A 4 -38.86 -0.63 -2.74
CA TYR A 4 -37.84 0.30 -3.24
C TYR A 4 -37.01 0.78 -2.04
N VAL A 5 -35.75 0.35 -1.98
CA VAL A 5 -34.77 0.83 -1.00
C VAL A 5 -33.81 1.77 -1.72
N TYR A 6 -33.79 3.04 -1.32
CA TYR A 6 -32.84 4.03 -1.83
C TYR A 6 -31.57 3.99 -0.97
N ASN A 7 -30.43 3.67 -1.59
CA ASN A 7 -29.13 3.80 -0.93
C ASN A 7 -28.62 5.24 -1.11
N LEU A 8 -28.87 6.11 -0.13
CA LEU A 8 -28.44 7.51 -0.16
C LEU A 8 -26.96 7.69 0.23
N ASP A 9 -26.31 6.63 0.71
CA ASP A 9 -24.92 6.63 1.18
C ASP A 9 -23.93 6.13 0.12
N GLU A 10 -24.39 5.89 -1.11
CA GLU A 10 -23.54 5.42 -2.19
C GLU A 10 -22.61 6.54 -2.68
N TYR A 11 -21.34 6.46 -2.31
CA TYR A 11 -20.33 7.44 -2.70
C TYR A 11 -20.12 7.36 -4.21
N THR A 12 -20.34 8.47 -4.91
CA THR A 12 -19.91 8.61 -6.29
C THR A 12 -18.39 8.56 -6.33
N THR A 13 -17.82 7.63 -7.10
CA THR A 13 -16.40 7.61 -7.39
C THR A 13 -15.99 8.93 -8.03
N ASP A 14 -15.06 9.64 -7.41
CA ASP A 14 -14.52 10.88 -7.99
C ASP A 14 -13.77 10.51 -9.28
N SER A 15 -14.18 11.09 -10.41
CA SER A 15 -13.54 10.88 -11.72
C SER A 15 -12.04 11.17 -11.75
N ARG A 16 -11.53 11.92 -10.76
CA ARG A 16 -10.10 12.22 -10.58
C ARG A 16 -9.31 11.04 -9.98
N GLN A 17 -9.96 9.98 -9.51
CA GLN A 17 -9.27 8.77 -9.06
C GLN A 17 -8.66 8.05 -10.26
N GLY A 18 -7.33 8.07 -10.36
CA GLY A 18 -6.61 7.62 -11.56
C GLY A 18 -6.47 6.10 -11.72
N ASN A 19 -6.81 5.29 -10.71
CA ASN A 19 -6.71 3.84 -10.78
C ASN A 19 -7.92 3.15 -10.13
N GLU A 20 -8.59 2.28 -10.89
CA GLU A 20 -9.81 1.56 -10.46
C GLU A 20 -9.55 0.53 -9.34
N PHE A 21 -8.32 0.05 -9.24
CA PHE A 21 -7.88 -0.93 -8.25
C PHE A 21 -7.36 -0.28 -6.97
N ALA A 22 -6.96 0.99 -7.02
CA ALA A 22 -6.55 1.75 -5.84
C ALA A 22 -7.70 1.90 -4.83
N PRO A 23 -7.40 2.18 -3.55
CA PRO A 23 -8.41 2.46 -2.54
C PRO A 23 -9.39 3.53 -2.99
N SER A 24 -10.68 3.21 -3.06
CA SER A 24 -11.68 4.24 -3.38
C SER A 24 -11.79 5.28 -2.28
N TRP A 25 -11.87 6.52 -2.71
CA TRP A 25 -11.90 7.69 -1.84
C TRP A 25 -13.26 7.90 -1.14
N PRO A 26 -13.30 8.37 0.12
CA PRO A 26 -12.19 8.42 1.07
C PRO A 26 -11.89 7.04 1.66
N PHE A 27 -10.60 6.71 1.81
CA PHE A 27 -10.13 5.43 2.32
C PHE A 27 -9.46 5.53 3.69
N ARG A 28 -9.42 4.40 4.40
CA ARG A 28 -8.78 4.24 5.71
C ARG A 28 -7.99 2.94 5.67
N LEU A 29 -6.68 3.07 5.54
CA LEU A 29 -5.75 1.97 5.29
C LEU A 29 -4.88 1.69 6.51
N ALA A 30 -4.85 0.44 6.96
CA ALA A 30 -3.82 -0.06 7.87
C ALA A 30 -2.70 -0.74 7.06
N VAL A 31 -1.44 -0.40 7.33
CA VAL A 31 -0.27 -1.01 6.69
C VAL A 31 0.58 -1.67 7.77
N ALA A 32 0.83 -2.97 7.67
CA ALA A 32 1.57 -3.74 8.67
C ALA A 32 2.69 -4.58 8.05
N GLY A 33 3.88 -4.58 8.66
CA GLY A 33 5.08 -5.27 8.14
C GLY A 33 6.36 -4.80 8.83
N SER A 34 7.39 -5.65 8.92
CA SER A 34 8.66 -5.29 9.56
C SER A 34 9.32 -4.08 8.90
N SER A 35 10.36 -3.53 9.52
CA SER A 35 11.29 -2.63 8.82
C SER A 35 11.79 -3.29 7.52
N ASP A 36 12.04 -2.48 6.49
CA ASP A 36 12.45 -2.91 5.13
C ASP A 36 11.45 -3.81 4.35
N SER A 37 10.23 -4.02 4.85
CA SER A 37 9.23 -4.85 4.15
C SER A 37 8.53 -4.16 2.96
N GLY A 38 8.94 -2.95 2.58
CA GLY A 38 8.37 -2.21 1.44
C GLY A 38 7.08 -1.43 1.72
N LYS A 39 6.67 -1.28 2.99
CA LYS A 39 5.48 -0.50 3.39
C LYS A 39 5.48 0.91 2.81
N THR A 40 6.51 1.70 3.11
CA THR A 40 6.60 3.08 2.64
C THR A 40 6.69 3.14 1.12
N THR A 41 7.44 2.23 0.50
CA THR A 41 7.50 2.09 -0.97
C THR A 41 6.13 1.88 -1.59
N MET A 42 5.26 1.05 -0.99
CA MET A 42 3.89 0.85 -1.45
C MET A 42 3.08 2.15 -1.34
N ILE A 43 3.21 2.89 -0.23
CA ILE A 43 2.52 4.18 -0.03
C ILE A 43 2.98 5.22 -1.06
N ILE A 44 4.28 5.32 -1.31
CA ILE A 44 4.85 6.23 -2.31
C ILE A 44 4.29 5.92 -3.71
N ASN A 45 4.28 4.65 -4.11
CA ASN A 45 3.70 4.23 -5.39
C ASN A 45 2.18 4.51 -5.44
N LEU A 46 1.48 4.39 -4.32
CA LEU A 46 0.06 4.71 -4.25
C LEU A 46 -0.20 6.21 -4.47
N LEU A 47 0.62 7.08 -3.89
CA LEU A 47 0.49 8.53 -4.01
C LEU A 47 0.90 9.06 -5.39
N MET A 48 2.05 8.60 -5.89
CA MET A 48 2.65 9.10 -7.13
C MET A 48 2.05 8.43 -8.38
N GLY A 49 1.55 7.20 -8.23
CA GLY A 49 1.10 6.36 -9.33
C GLY A 49 2.17 6.15 -10.39
N ASP A 50 1.79 6.17 -11.66
CA ASP A 50 2.71 6.07 -12.80
C ASP A 50 3.04 7.43 -13.42
N LYS A 51 2.71 8.53 -12.73
CA LYS A 51 2.86 9.90 -13.24
C LYS A 51 4.31 10.30 -13.58
N LYS A 52 5.30 9.84 -12.82
CA LYS A 52 6.73 10.04 -13.19
C LYS A 52 7.26 8.99 -14.19
N ALA A 53 6.46 7.98 -14.53
CA ALA A 53 6.87 6.89 -15.42
C ALA A 53 6.33 7.03 -16.85
N LYS A 54 5.23 7.77 -17.04
CA LYS A 54 4.56 7.97 -18.35
C LYS A 54 4.17 9.42 -18.52
N GLU A 55 4.19 9.90 -19.77
CA GLU A 55 3.80 11.27 -20.13
C GLU A 55 2.33 11.58 -19.80
N ASP A 56 1.45 10.59 -19.95
CA ASP A 56 0.02 10.60 -19.59
C ASP A 56 -0.27 9.87 -18.27
N GLY A 57 0.76 9.66 -17.44
CA GLY A 57 0.64 8.92 -16.19
C GLY A 57 -0.23 9.64 -15.17
N ASN A 58 -0.86 8.85 -14.30
CA ASN A 58 -1.79 9.31 -13.30
C ASN A 58 -1.33 8.94 -11.89
N ARG A 59 -1.71 9.77 -10.91
CA ARG A 59 -1.67 9.38 -9.51
C ARG A 59 -2.76 8.33 -9.27
N TYR A 60 -2.49 7.32 -8.45
CA TYR A 60 -3.46 6.24 -8.25
C TYR A 60 -4.59 6.62 -7.31
N VAL A 61 -4.33 7.51 -6.34
CA VAL A 61 -5.35 8.03 -5.42
C VAL A 61 -5.59 9.51 -5.66
N LEU A 62 -6.85 9.92 -5.48
CA LEU A 62 -7.21 11.32 -5.36
C LEU A 62 -6.44 11.93 -4.19
N CYS A 63 -5.84 13.11 -4.39
CA CYS A 63 -5.13 13.83 -3.35
C CYS A 63 -4.90 15.28 -3.78
N ASP A 64 -5.52 16.21 -3.05
CA ASP A 64 -5.36 17.66 -3.22
C ASP A 64 -4.44 18.25 -2.13
N ALA A 65 -4.09 17.46 -1.10
CA ALA A 65 -3.07 17.75 -0.11
C ALA A 65 -2.58 16.45 0.59
N VAL A 66 -1.34 16.46 1.08
CA VAL A 66 -0.76 15.38 1.90
C VAL A 66 -0.26 15.94 3.23
N LEU A 67 -0.63 15.28 4.32
CA LEU A 67 -0.07 15.48 5.65
C LEU A 67 0.65 14.21 6.11
N LEU A 68 1.98 14.26 6.20
CA LEU A 68 2.79 13.23 6.84
C LEU A 68 2.96 13.57 8.32
N VAL A 69 2.56 12.64 9.19
CA VAL A 69 2.80 12.70 10.62
C VAL A 69 3.74 11.55 10.97
N GLY A 70 4.92 11.88 11.48
CA GLY A 70 5.91 10.86 11.83
C GLY A 70 6.99 11.35 12.77
N ARG A 71 7.87 10.42 13.17
CA ARG A 71 9.04 10.73 14.00
C ARG A 71 10.27 11.11 13.18
N TYR A 72 10.45 10.48 12.03
CA TYR A 72 11.64 10.59 11.19
C TYR A 72 11.28 11.24 9.84
N LEU A 73 11.04 12.55 9.86
CA LEU A 73 10.54 13.27 8.67
C LEU A 73 11.65 13.52 7.63
N ASP A 74 12.91 13.50 8.04
CA ASP A 74 14.08 13.74 7.18
C ASP A 74 14.53 12.49 6.40
N GLU A 75 13.76 11.39 6.43
CA GLU A 75 14.10 10.19 5.68
C GLU A 75 14.10 10.49 4.16
N PRO A 76 15.16 10.10 3.41
CA PRO A 76 15.29 10.43 1.98
C PRO A 76 14.09 10.03 1.11
N LYS A 77 13.38 8.97 1.49
CA LYS A 77 12.18 8.49 0.80
C LYS A 77 11.05 9.54 0.81
N TRP A 78 10.93 10.34 1.88
CA TRP A 78 9.90 11.37 1.99
C TRP A 78 10.29 12.66 1.27
N ALA A 79 11.59 12.94 1.12
CA ALA A 79 12.07 14.02 0.26
C ALA A 79 11.63 13.80 -1.20
N VAL A 80 11.73 12.56 -1.72
CA VAL A 80 11.24 12.22 -3.07
C VAL A 80 9.75 12.53 -3.25
N VAL A 81 8.95 12.28 -2.20
CA VAL A 81 7.51 12.55 -2.23
C VAL A 81 7.23 14.04 -2.16
N HIS A 82 7.92 14.76 -1.28
CA HIS A 82 7.85 16.22 -1.18
C HIS A 82 8.14 16.87 -2.54
N ASP A 83 9.27 16.54 -3.16
CA ASP A 83 9.69 17.12 -4.45
C ASP A 83 8.65 16.83 -5.55
N PHE A 84 8.07 15.62 -5.57
CA PHE A 84 7.01 15.28 -6.51
C PHE A 84 5.76 16.16 -6.32
N PHE A 85 5.31 16.36 -5.09
CA PHE A 85 4.12 17.17 -4.85
C PHE A 85 4.38 18.68 -5.02
N GLU A 86 5.61 19.14 -4.78
CA GLU A 86 6.03 20.51 -5.10
C GLU A 86 5.96 20.78 -6.61
N GLU A 87 6.49 19.88 -7.44
CA GLU A 87 6.37 19.93 -8.90
C GLU A 87 4.91 19.98 -9.36
N GLU A 88 4.05 19.18 -8.72
CA GLU A 88 2.61 19.10 -8.98
C GLU A 88 1.81 20.29 -8.42
N LYS A 89 2.46 21.19 -7.65
CA LYS A 89 1.85 22.32 -6.94
C LYS A 89 0.75 21.90 -5.97
N ILE A 90 0.98 20.79 -5.27
CA ILE A 90 0.07 20.23 -4.30
C ILE A 90 0.71 20.33 -2.91
N PRO A 91 0.01 20.84 -1.89
CA PRO A 91 0.56 20.95 -0.55
C PRO A 91 1.00 19.59 0.01
N PHE A 92 2.27 19.51 0.40
CA PHE A 92 2.82 18.42 1.19
C PHE A 92 3.39 18.99 2.49
N THR A 93 2.82 18.58 3.61
CA THR A 93 3.23 19.04 4.93
C THR A 93 3.70 17.85 5.75
N ALA A 94 4.89 17.95 6.35
CA ALA A 94 5.43 16.96 7.27
C ALA A 94 5.51 17.54 8.68
N VAL A 95 4.91 16.87 9.66
CA VAL A 95 4.88 17.30 11.05
C VAL A 95 5.17 16.19 12.04
N THR A 96 5.65 16.57 13.21
CA THR A 96 5.83 15.63 14.32
C THR A 96 4.50 15.32 14.99
N HIS A 97 4.47 14.29 15.84
CA HIS A 97 3.24 13.93 16.57
C HIS A 97 2.73 15.02 17.53
N SER A 98 3.54 16.03 17.88
CA SER A 98 3.12 17.17 18.71
C SER A 98 2.30 18.22 17.95
N GLU A 99 2.29 18.16 16.62
CA GLU A 99 1.74 19.18 15.73
C GLU A 99 0.61 18.62 14.84
N ILE A 100 0.06 17.47 15.22
CA ILE A 100 -1.09 16.89 14.53
C ILE A 100 -2.26 17.88 14.63
N PRO A 101 -2.82 18.34 13.49
CA PRO A 101 -3.94 19.27 13.51
C PRO A 101 -5.20 18.64 14.11
N GLU A 102 -6.11 19.46 14.61
CA GLU A 102 -7.45 19.00 14.95
C GLU A 102 -8.25 18.73 13.67
N ILE A 103 -9.04 17.67 13.64
CA ILE A 103 -9.81 17.26 12.45
C ILE A 103 -10.74 18.35 11.95
N ASP A 104 -11.31 19.15 12.87
CA ASP A 104 -12.22 20.22 12.50
C ASP A 104 -11.56 21.40 11.78
N SER A 105 -10.23 21.47 11.81
CA SER A 105 -9.46 22.50 11.09
C SER A 105 -9.31 22.22 9.58
N PHE A 106 -9.63 21.01 9.12
CA PHE A 106 -9.51 20.64 7.71
C PHE A 106 -10.67 21.18 6.88
N ASP A 107 -10.36 21.62 5.66
CA ASP A 107 -11.34 22.02 4.66
C ASP A 107 -12.01 20.78 4.03
N PRO A 108 -13.32 20.56 4.22
CA PRO A 108 -14.02 19.41 3.64
C PRO A 108 -14.08 19.42 2.11
N THR A 109 -13.74 20.52 1.44
CA THR A 109 -13.68 20.58 -0.03
C THR A 109 -12.34 20.09 -0.58
N GLN A 110 -11.30 20.00 0.25
CA GLN A 110 -9.96 19.55 -0.13
C GLN A 110 -9.75 18.06 0.20
N ALA A 111 -9.47 17.24 -0.82
CA ALA A 111 -9.20 15.82 -0.61
C ALA A 111 -7.81 15.61 0.03
N THR A 112 -7.75 15.38 1.34
CA THR A 112 -6.48 15.31 2.08
C THR A 112 -6.09 13.88 2.44
N VAL A 113 -4.86 13.46 2.11
CA VAL A 113 -4.29 12.19 2.59
C VAL A 113 -3.47 12.46 3.85
N VAL A 114 -3.80 11.79 4.95
CA VAL A 114 -3.05 11.86 6.21
C VAL A 114 -2.36 10.53 6.49
N ILE A 115 -1.05 10.57 6.68
CA ILE A 115 -0.20 9.39 6.85
C ILE A 115 0.41 9.43 8.25
N PHE A 116 0.13 8.41 9.05
CA PHE A 116 0.69 8.23 10.39
C PHE A 116 1.76 7.13 10.35
N GLU A 117 3.04 7.51 10.34
CA GLU A 117 4.17 6.57 10.26
C GLU A 117 5.05 6.61 11.51
N ASP A 118 5.45 5.43 11.98
CA ASP A 118 6.32 5.26 13.16
C ASP A 118 5.79 5.94 14.44
N LEU A 119 4.48 5.84 14.66
CA LEU A 119 3.78 6.40 15.83
C LEU A 119 3.25 5.35 16.81
N MET A 120 3.55 4.05 16.62
CA MET A 120 2.96 2.97 17.45
C MET A 120 3.21 3.12 18.97
N ASP A 121 4.33 3.75 19.34
CA ASP A 121 4.74 4.01 20.72
C ASP A 121 4.39 5.44 21.19
N ALA A 122 3.67 6.21 20.37
CA ALA A 122 3.24 7.55 20.74
C ALA A 122 2.32 7.53 21.98
N PRO A 123 2.32 8.61 22.79
CA PRO A 123 1.49 8.68 23.99
C PRO A 123 0.00 8.43 23.70
N LYS A 124 -0.74 7.89 24.68
CA LYS A 124 -2.17 7.59 24.53
C LYS A 124 -2.98 8.77 23.99
N LYS A 125 -2.73 9.99 24.46
CA LYS A 125 -3.40 11.21 23.96
C LYS A 125 -3.23 11.40 22.45
N ILE A 126 -2.05 11.08 21.92
CA ILE A 126 -1.77 11.13 20.49
C ILE A 126 -2.52 10.01 19.76
N GLN A 127 -2.52 8.79 20.29
CA GLN A 127 -3.27 7.67 19.71
C GLN A 127 -4.78 7.92 19.68
N ASP A 128 -5.33 8.57 20.71
CA ASP A 128 -6.74 8.97 20.77
C ASP A 128 -7.05 10.03 19.69
N LEU A 129 -6.15 10.99 19.48
CA LEU A 129 -6.27 11.98 18.39
C LEU A 129 -6.24 11.31 17.01
N ILE A 130 -5.27 10.40 16.77
CA ILE A 130 -5.19 9.63 15.52
C ILE A 130 -6.46 8.80 15.31
N THR A 131 -7.00 8.19 16.37
CA THR A 131 -8.26 7.44 16.29
C THR A 131 -9.42 8.31 15.79
N GLY A 132 -9.44 9.59 16.14
CA GLY A 132 -10.39 10.56 15.59
C GLY A 132 -10.36 10.61 14.06
N TYR A 133 -9.18 10.59 13.44
CA TYR A 133 -9.04 10.64 11.98
C TYR A 133 -9.65 9.41 11.30
N PHE A 134 -9.50 8.23 11.90
CA PHE A 134 -10.08 6.99 11.37
C PHE A 134 -11.59 6.88 11.59
N THR A 135 -12.15 7.59 12.56
CA THR A 135 -13.59 7.52 12.89
C THR A 135 -14.40 8.62 12.21
N HIS A 136 -13.88 9.85 12.17
CA HIS A 136 -14.62 11.03 11.72
C HIS A 136 -13.99 11.72 10.51
N GLY A 137 -12.74 11.42 10.15
CA GLY A 137 -11.99 12.14 9.11
C GLY A 137 -12.67 12.15 7.74
N ARG A 138 -13.44 11.10 7.40
CA ARG A 138 -14.19 11.05 6.13
C ARG A 138 -15.16 12.21 5.94
N HIS A 139 -15.72 12.76 7.02
CA HIS A 139 -16.65 13.89 6.97
C HIS A 139 -15.95 15.23 6.67
N LYS A 140 -14.61 15.23 6.75
CA LYS A 140 -13.73 16.33 6.36
C LYS A 140 -12.95 16.00 5.09
N ASN A 141 -13.41 15.03 4.31
CA ASN A 141 -12.78 14.61 3.07
C ASN A 141 -11.32 14.15 3.25
N ILE A 142 -11.07 13.41 4.33
CA ILE A 142 -9.75 12.87 4.68
C ILE A 142 -9.69 11.36 4.39
N SER A 143 -8.63 10.94 3.71
CA SER A 143 -8.19 9.54 3.69
C SER A 143 -7.01 9.34 4.63
N CYS A 144 -7.00 8.23 5.37
CA CYS A 144 -6.03 7.98 6.43
C CYS A 144 -5.20 6.74 6.15
N ILE A 145 -3.90 6.78 6.43
CA ILE A 145 -2.98 5.64 6.38
C ILE A 145 -2.29 5.51 7.75
N TYR A 146 -2.42 4.37 8.41
CA TYR A 146 -1.69 4.05 9.64
C TYR A 146 -0.64 2.99 9.35
N VAL A 147 0.63 3.32 9.54
CA VAL A 147 1.77 2.44 9.26
C VAL A 147 2.32 1.88 10.56
N ALA A 148 2.41 0.56 10.65
CA ALA A 148 2.87 -0.15 11.83
C ALA A 148 3.83 -1.29 11.46
N GLN A 149 4.71 -1.66 12.39
CA GLN A 149 5.55 -2.84 12.19
C GLN A 149 4.78 -4.14 12.39
N ARG A 150 3.74 -4.11 13.24
CA ARG A 150 2.92 -5.28 13.59
C ARG A 150 1.45 -4.89 13.53
N PHE A 151 0.64 -5.75 12.93
CA PHE A 151 -0.79 -5.51 12.78
C PHE A 151 -1.49 -5.33 14.14
N PHE A 152 -1.22 -6.23 15.10
CA PHE A 152 -1.84 -6.16 16.43
C PHE A 152 -1.31 -5.01 17.31
N ALA A 153 -0.26 -4.30 16.89
CA ALA A 153 0.18 -3.07 17.56
C ALA A 153 -0.64 -1.84 17.14
N ILE A 154 -1.38 -1.94 16.02
CA ILE A 154 -2.33 -0.90 15.62
C ILE A 154 -3.47 -0.87 16.65
N PRO A 155 -3.83 0.31 17.21
CA PRO A 155 -4.94 0.44 18.14
C PRO A 155 -6.20 -0.24 17.62
N LYS A 156 -6.90 -0.95 18.51
CA LYS A 156 -8.12 -1.70 18.15
C LYS A 156 -9.15 -0.80 17.47
N ALA A 157 -9.38 0.41 18.01
CA ALA A 157 -10.31 1.37 17.44
C ALA A 157 -9.96 1.77 15.99
N ILE A 158 -8.68 1.86 15.64
CA ILE A 158 -8.25 2.11 14.26
C ILE A 158 -8.53 0.87 13.40
N ARG A 159 -8.14 -0.33 13.86
CA ARG A 159 -8.36 -1.60 13.12
C ARG A 159 -9.83 -1.91 12.84
N GLU A 160 -10.75 -1.46 13.69
CA GLU A 160 -12.20 -1.64 13.49
C GLU A 160 -12.79 -0.62 12.51
N ASN A 161 -12.08 0.47 12.22
CA ASN A 161 -12.57 1.54 11.33
C ASN A 161 -11.87 1.57 9.96
N VAL A 162 -10.80 0.80 9.74
CA VAL A 162 -10.18 0.70 8.41
C VAL A 162 -11.10 0.00 7.42
N ASN A 163 -10.97 0.38 6.15
CA ASN A 163 -11.61 -0.30 5.04
C ASN A 163 -10.62 -1.07 4.14
N TYR A 164 -9.31 -0.84 4.32
CA TYR A 164 -8.27 -1.65 3.71
C TYR A 164 -7.19 -2.03 4.71
N ILE A 165 -6.58 -3.19 4.48
CA ILE A 165 -5.38 -3.64 5.19
C ILE A 165 -4.36 -4.06 4.15
N SER A 166 -3.12 -3.58 4.26
CA SER A 166 -1.98 -4.08 3.50
C SER A 166 -1.02 -4.82 4.44
N LEU A 167 -0.79 -6.11 4.16
CA LEU A 167 0.17 -6.96 4.87
C LEU A 167 1.45 -7.10 4.06
N HIS A 168 2.58 -6.84 4.72
CA HIS A 168 3.94 -6.91 4.19
C HIS A 168 4.79 -7.84 5.06
N GLY A 169 5.90 -8.35 4.52
CA GLY A 169 6.74 -9.35 5.16
C GLY A 169 7.21 -8.96 6.57
N GLY A 170 7.50 -9.98 7.40
CA GLY A 170 8.03 -9.78 8.75
C GLY A 170 7.06 -9.17 9.76
N HIS A 171 5.75 -9.17 9.48
CA HIS A 171 4.74 -8.62 10.39
C HIS A 171 4.45 -9.49 11.64
N GLY A 172 5.04 -10.67 11.76
CA GLY A 172 4.84 -11.60 12.88
C GLY A 172 5.23 -13.05 12.55
N SER A 173 4.83 -13.98 13.42
CA SER A 173 4.94 -15.43 13.15
C SER A 173 3.84 -15.90 12.18
N LEU A 174 3.99 -17.08 11.56
CA LEU A 174 2.92 -17.71 10.78
C LEU A 174 1.61 -17.83 11.60
N THR A 175 1.71 -18.06 12.90
CA THR A 175 0.56 -18.06 13.82
C THR A 175 -0.12 -16.68 13.88
N ASP A 176 0.66 -15.60 13.92
CA ASP A 176 0.10 -14.25 13.85
C ASP A 176 -0.53 -13.97 12.48
N THR A 177 0.09 -14.41 11.39
CA THR A 177 -0.47 -14.36 10.04
C THR A 177 -1.83 -15.03 9.98
N LYS A 178 -1.93 -16.28 10.47
CA LYS A 178 -3.21 -17.01 10.59
C LYS A 178 -4.23 -16.23 11.41
N ARG A 179 -3.82 -15.67 12.56
CA ARG A 179 -4.72 -14.89 13.42
C ARG A 179 -5.26 -13.64 12.73
N ILE A 180 -4.44 -12.95 11.93
CA ILE A 180 -4.87 -11.77 11.17
C ILE A 180 -5.87 -12.20 10.09
N ILE A 181 -5.52 -13.19 9.27
CA ILE A 181 -6.35 -13.66 8.15
C ILE A 181 -7.71 -14.16 8.66
N ARG A 182 -7.72 -14.88 9.79
CA ARG A 182 -8.94 -15.44 10.40
C ARG A 182 -9.96 -14.37 10.84
N LEU A 183 -9.53 -13.11 11.01
CA LEU A 183 -10.47 -12.01 11.27
C LEU A 183 -11.34 -11.68 10.06
N TYR A 184 -10.89 -12.03 8.84
CA TYR A 184 -11.49 -11.59 7.59
C TYR A 184 -12.02 -12.74 6.74
N THR A 185 -11.46 -13.95 6.86
CA THR A 185 -11.87 -15.15 6.13
C THR A 185 -11.74 -16.42 6.96
N GLU A 186 -12.51 -17.45 6.62
CA GLU A 186 -12.44 -18.78 7.23
C GLU A 186 -11.28 -19.62 6.67
N GLU A 187 -10.69 -19.19 5.55
CA GLU A 187 -9.62 -19.88 4.83
C GLU A 187 -8.21 -19.57 5.38
N SER A 188 -8.10 -19.20 6.65
CA SER A 188 -6.81 -18.78 7.22
C SER A 188 -5.74 -19.87 7.19
N GLU A 189 -6.14 -21.14 7.28
CA GLU A 189 -5.20 -22.26 7.26
C GLU A 189 -4.57 -22.47 5.88
N SER A 190 -5.35 -22.31 4.80
CA SER A 190 -4.85 -22.44 3.42
C SER A 190 -4.13 -21.19 2.94
N LEU A 191 -4.61 -20.00 3.31
CA LEU A 191 -4.06 -18.73 2.82
C LEU A 191 -2.79 -18.29 3.56
N ALA A 192 -2.63 -18.62 4.84
CA ALA A 192 -1.50 -18.12 5.61
C ALA A 192 -0.13 -18.50 5.03
N PRO A 193 0.15 -19.75 4.62
CA PRO A 193 1.43 -20.10 4.01
C PRO A 193 1.68 -19.38 2.68
N VAL A 194 0.63 -19.17 1.88
CA VAL A 194 0.72 -18.47 0.59
C VAL A 194 1.04 -17.00 0.79
N ILE A 195 0.34 -16.34 1.71
CA ILE A 195 0.58 -14.94 2.06
C ILE A 195 1.97 -14.77 2.67
N ASP A 196 2.42 -15.70 3.52
CA ASP A 196 3.76 -15.68 4.11
C ASP A 196 4.83 -15.74 3.01
N ASP A 197 4.75 -16.70 2.08
CA ASP A 197 5.69 -16.84 0.95
C ASP A 197 5.71 -15.60 0.05
N LEU A 198 4.54 -15.10 -0.37
CA LEU A 198 4.44 -13.89 -1.18
C LEU A 198 5.10 -12.69 -0.49
N THR A 199 4.84 -12.51 0.80
CA THR A 199 5.37 -11.36 1.53
C THR A 199 6.88 -11.47 1.80
N LEU A 200 7.44 -12.68 1.88
CA LEU A 200 8.89 -12.92 1.88
C LEU A 200 9.53 -12.56 0.54
N GLN A 201 8.81 -12.71 -0.57
CA GLN A 201 9.22 -12.29 -1.91
C GLN A 201 9.05 -10.78 -2.17
N ARG A 202 8.84 -9.99 -1.10
CA ARG A 202 8.58 -8.53 -1.13
C ARG A 202 7.28 -8.13 -1.85
N GLU A 203 6.36 -9.07 -2.05
CA GLU A 203 4.98 -8.73 -2.39
C GLU A 203 4.22 -8.25 -1.16
N PHE A 204 3.05 -7.64 -1.38
CA PHE A 204 2.13 -7.29 -0.32
C PHE A 204 0.73 -7.80 -0.65
N VAL A 205 -0.02 -8.13 0.40
CA VAL A 205 -1.38 -8.64 0.26
C VAL A 205 -2.35 -7.63 0.84
N VAL A 206 -3.33 -7.23 0.05
CA VAL A 206 -4.37 -6.29 0.44
C VAL A 206 -5.67 -7.02 0.70
N PHE A 207 -6.31 -6.65 1.81
CA PHE A 207 -7.70 -6.99 2.12
C PHE A 207 -8.55 -5.74 1.85
N ASP A 208 -9.52 -5.83 0.94
CA ASP A 208 -10.56 -4.80 0.73
C ASP A 208 -11.81 -5.20 1.53
N LEU A 209 -11.98 -4.56 2.70
CA LEU A 209 -13.01 -4.91 3.67
C LEU A 209 -14.41 -4.41 3.26
N ARG A 210 -14.52 -3.71 2.13
CA ARG A 210 -15.80 -3.21 1.60
C ARG A 210 -16.44 -4.20 0.64
N ARG A 211 -15.65 -5.15 0.13
CA ARG A 211 -16.12 -6.19 -0.79
C ARG A 211 -16.68 -7.37 -0.01
N SER A 212 -17.60 -8.10 -0.65
CA SER A 212 -18.03 -9.40 -0.14
C SER A 212 -16.82 -10.32 0.00
N LYS A 213 -16.82 -11.18 1.02
CA LYS A 213 -15.77 -12.20 1.21
C LYS A 213 -15.66 -13.17 0.02
N SER A 214 -16.73 -13.31 -0.76
CA SER A 214 -16.76 -14.12 -1.98
C SER A 214 -16.25 -13.40 -3.23
N ASP A 215 -15.97 -12.09 -3.15
CA ASP A 215 -15.42 -11.32 -4.26
C ASP A 215 -13.93 -11.69 -4.43
N PRO A 216 -13.48 -12.11 -5.63
CA PRO A 216 -12.07 -12.43 -5.89
C PRO A 216 -11.10 -11.29 -5.57
N LEU A 217 -11.55 -10.03 -5.59
CA LEU A 217 -10.74 -8.85 -5.27
C LEU A 217 -10.83 -8.43 -3.80
N SER A 218 -11.57 -9.17 -2.95
CA SER A 218 -11.59 -8.95 -1.50
C SER A 218 -10.23 -9.23 -0.84
N ILE A 219 -9.48 -10.19 -1.39
CA ILE A 219 -8.10 -10.48 -1.00
C ILE A 219 -7.26 -10.54 -2.27
N ARG A 220 -6.26 -9.67 -2.34
CA ARG A 220 -5.49 -9.43 -3.56
C ARG A 220 -4.00 -9.31 -3.27
N VAL A 221 -3.18 -9.77 -4.19
CA VAL A 221 -1.75 -9.47 -4.24
C VAL A 221 -1.60 -8.12 -4.91
N ARG A 222 -0.86 -7.23 -4.26
CA ARG A 222 -0.77 -5.81 -4.61
C ARG A 222 -2.16 -5.14 -4.59
N TRP A 223 -2.47 -4.34 -5.60
CA TRP A 223 -3.75 -3.62 -5.69
C TRP A 223 -4.75 -4.28 -6.65
N ASP A 224 -4.28 -5.11 -7.59
CA ASP A 224 -5.02 -5.47 -8.81
C ASP A 224 -5.20 -6.98 -9.00
N THR A 225 -4.35 -7.81 -8.40
CA THR A 225 -4.33 -9.25 -8.71
C THR A 225 -5.06 -10.06 -7.63
N SER A 226 -6.11 -10.81 -8.00
CA SER A 226 -6.78 -11.70 -7.04
C SER A 226 -5.82 -12.75 -6.47
N LEU A 227 -5.85 -12.95 -5.15
CA LEU A 227 -5.06 -14.00 -4.50
C LEU A 227 -5.52 -15.40 -4.95
N SER A 228 -6.83 -15.58 -5.15
CA SER A 228 -7.42 -16.86 -5.58
C SER A 228 -6.86 -17.34 -6.91
N SER A 229 -6.67 -16.43 -7.87
CA SER A 229 -6.12 -16.75 -9.19
C SER A 229 -4.68 -17.27 -9.13
N ILE A 230 -3.91 -16.84 -8.13
CA ILE A 230 -2.53 -17.32 -7.92
C ILE A 230 -2.56 -18.73 -7.28
N THR A 231 -3.46 -18.95 -6.33
CA THR A 231 -3.59 -20.26 -5.65
C THR A 231 -4.16 -21.35 -6.54
N GLU A 232 -5.05 -21.01 -7.47
CA GLU A 232 -5.56 -21.98 -8.45
C GLU A 232 -4.45 -22.39 -9.42
N GLN A 233 -3.65 -21.43 -9.90
CA GLN A 233 -2.54 -21.73 -10.82
C GLN A 233 -1.44 -22.60 -10.19
N SER A 234 -1.15 -22.43 -8.89
CA SER A 234 -0.15 -23.25 -8.19
C SER A 234 -0.61 -24.70 -7.98
N GLN A 235 -1.92 -24.96 -7.89
CA GLN A 235 -2.46 -26.32 -7.80
C GLN A 235 -2.35 -27.09 -9.13
N PHE A 236 -2.36 -26.40 -10.28
CA PHE A 236 -2.25 -27.02 -11.60
C PHE A 236 -0.81 -27.16 -12.12
N ASN A 237 0.18 -26.46 -11.55
CA ASN A 237 1.59 -26.60 -11.91
C ASN A 237 2.54 -26.34 -10.71
N PRO A 238 3.02 -27.40 -10.04
CA PRO A 238 3.99 -27.29 -8.94
C PRO A 238 5.36 -26.73 -9.38
N SER A 239 5.67 -26.74 -10.68
CA SER A 239 6.94 -26.32 -11.27
C SER A 239 6.94 -24.91 -11.88
N SER A 240 5.80 -24.19 -11.88
CA SER A 240 5.70 -22.89 -12.59
C SER A 240 6.11 -21.67 -11.77
N ILE A 241 6.44 -21.82 -10.49
CA ILE A 241 7.03 -20.72 -9.71
C ILE A 241 8.54 -20.90 -9.68
N SER A 242 9.18 -20.49 -10.77
CA SER A 242 10.60 -20.13 -10.78
C SER A 242 10.70 -18.62 -10.95
N VAL A 243 10.68 -17.88 -9.83
CA VAL A 243 11.02 -16.45 -9.83
C VAL A 243 12.54 -16.35 -9.81
N GLN A 244 13.18 -16.50 -10.97
CA GLN A 244 14.60 -16.19 -11.10
C GLN A 244 14.79 -14.67 -11.15
N SER A 245 15.47 -14.11 -10.15
CA SER A 245 16.06 -12.78 -10.27
C SER A 245 17.28 -12.87 -11.20
N GLN A 246 17.19 -12.31 -12.40
CA GLN A 246 18.37 -12.10 -13.25
C GLN A 246 18.81 -10.64 -13.12
N PHE A 247 19.86 -10.41 -12.33
CA PHE A 247 20.77 -9.30 -12.58
C PHE A 247 21.79 -9.81 -13.59
N ASP A 248 21.77 -9.29 -14.82
CA ASP A 248 22.79 -9.57 -15.83
C ASP A 248 23.44 -8.24 -16.27
N PRO A 249 24.73 -7.98 -15.94
CA PRO A 249 25.37 -6.67 -16.18
C PRO A 249 25.85 -6.43 -17.61
N SER A 250 25.60 -7.31 -18.58
CA SER A 250 26.15 -7.13 -19.93
C SER A 250 25.25 -7.71 -21.01
N LEU A 251 24.55 -6.84 -21.76
CA LEU A 251 23.95 -7.21 -23.03
C LEU A 251 24.82 -6.71 -24.18
N ASN A 252 25.15 -7.62 -25.10
CA ASN A 252 24.99 -7.39 -26.54
C ASN A 252 24.62 -8.72 -27.25
N PRO A 253 23.85 -8.68 -28.35
CA PRO A 253 22.91 -9.75 -28.68
C PRO A 253 23.39 -10.65 -29.82
N VAL A 254 23.20 -11.97 -29.71
CA VAL A 254 23.13 -12.88 -30.87
C VAL A 254 22.08 -13.99 -30.68
N ARG A 255 21.25 -14.08 -31.73
CA ARG A 255 20.14 -14.94 -32.17
C ARG A 255 19.95 -16.40 -31.68
N SER A 256 18.65 -16.75 -31.52
CA SER A 256 17.93 -18.05 -31.69
C SER A 256 18.20 -19.17 -30.66
N GLN A 257 17.26 -20.02 -30.22
CA GLN A 257 16.02 -20.58 -30.80
C GLN A 257 14.90 -20.76 -29.74
N SER A 258 13.72 -21.16 -30.23
CA SER A 258 12.44 -21.48 -29.57
C SER A 258 12.47 -22.31 -28.28
N GLU A 259 11.62 -21.98 -27.30
CA GLU A 259 11.14 -22.86 -26.21
C GLU A 259 9.85 -22.29 -25.53
N PRO A 260 9.08 -23.12 -24.77
CA PRO A 260 7.61 -23.13 -24.72
C PRO A 260 7.00 -22.03 -23.83
N SER A 261 5.69 -21.83 -23.98
CA SER A 261 4.87 -20.80 -23.33
C SER A 261 4.98 -20.82 -21.79
N SER A 262 5.99 -20.15 -21.27
CA SER A 262 6.14 -19.74 -19.87
C SER A 262 5.64 -18.31 -19.75
N ILE A 263 4.71 -18.06 -18.83
CA ILE A 263 4.40 -16.67 -18.43
C ILE A 263 5.54 -16.24 -17.51
N THR A 264 6.46 -15.46 -18.05
CA THR A 264 7.47 -14.79 -17.22
C THR A 264 6.76 -13.73 -16.37
N VAL A 265 6.52 -14.00 -15.09
CA VAL A 265 6.28 -12.93 -14.11
C VAL A 265 7.62 -12.23 -13.90
N ARG A 266 7.92 -11.28 -14.78
CA ARG A 266 9.14 -10.49 -14.68
C ARG A 266 9.03 -9.61 -13.44
N SER A 267 9.85 -9.88 -12.44
CA SER A 267 10.39 -8.86 -11.54
C SER A 267 11.10 -7.81 -12.40
N LYS A 268 10.33 -6.85 -12.90
CA LYS A 268 10.85 -5.58 -13.38
C LYS A 268 10.52 -4.60 -12.27
N PHE A 269 11.54 -4.11 -11.58
CA PHE A 269 11.48 -2.70 -11.22
C PHE A 269 11.06 -1.97 -12.49
N SER A 270 10.03 -1.13 -12.40
CA SER A 270 9.69 -0.24 -13.51
C SER A 270 10.98 0.47 -13.96
N PRO A 271 11.09 0.92 -15.23
CA PRO A 271 12.23 1.75 -15.65
C PRO A 271 12.51 2.89 -14.67
N TYR A 272 11.47 3.37 -13.98
CA TYR A 272 11.53 4.31 -12.86
C TYR A 272 12.19 3.74 -11.60
N GLY A 273 11.83 2.54 -11.13
CA GLY A 273 12.50 1.90 -10.00
C GLY A 273 14.00 1.66 -10.25
N GLN A 274 14.39 1.35 -11.49
CA GLN A 274 15.80 1.22 -11.86
C GLN A 274 16.51 2.59 -11.91
N LYS A 275 15.82 3.63 -12.40
CA LYS A 275 16.33 5.00 -12.44
C LYS A 275 16.47 5.62 -11.05
N ALA A 276 15.48 5.45 -10.18
CA ALA A 276 15.48 5.92 -8.80
C ALA A 276 16.61 5.26 -7.97
N VAL A 277 16.82 3.95 -8.16
CA VAL A 277 17.97 3.24 -7.55
C VAL A 277 19.30 3.74 -8.13
N SER A 278 19.37 4.03 -9.43
CA SER A 278 20.56 4.59 -10.07
C SER A 278 20.90 6.00 -9.58
N GLU A 279 19.89 6.86 -9.39
CA GLU A 279 20.03 8.21 -8.87
C GLU A 279 20.41 8.22 -7.38
N ALA A 280 19.79 7.35 -6.58
CA ALA A 280 20.17 7.16 -5.17
C ALA A 280 21.61 6.65 -5.00
N LYS A 281 22.09 5.80 -5.93
CA LYS A 281 23.50 5.37 -5.99
C LYS A 281 24.44 6.52 -6.38
N LYS A 282 24.06 7.35 -7.36
CA LYS A 282 24.86 8.52 -7.80
C LYS A 282 24.98 9.60 -6.72
N GLY A 283 23.95 9.75 -5.88
CA GLY A 283 23.96 10.67 -4.74
C GLY A 283 24.66 10.15 -3.48
N GLY A 284 25.17 8.90 -3.48
CA GLY A 284 25.81 8.31 -2.30
C GLY A 284 24.85 8.00 -1.14
N HIS A 285 23.54 7.93 -1.41
CA HIS A 285 22.49 7.74 -0.39
C HIS A 285 22.19 6.26 -0.10
N LEU A 286 22.91 5.34 -0.73
CA LEU A 286 22.82 3.89 -0.50
C LEU A 286 24.12 3.39 0.12
N ILE A 287 24.05 2.96 1.38
CA ILE A 287 25.12 2.18 2.01
C ILE A 287 24.98 0.74 1.48
N GLU A 288 25.98 0.24 0.77
CA GLU A 288 26.03 -1.17 0.37
C GLU A 288 26.17 -2.04 1.62
N PHE A 289 25.13 -2.80 1.95
CA PHE A 289 25.29 -3.95 2.82
C PHE A 289 25.98 -5.05 2.00
N ALA A 290 27.26 -5.28 2.31
CA ALA A 290 28.00 -6.38 1.73
C ALA A 290 27.46 -7.72 2.25
N ARG A 291 26.87 -8.48 1.32
CA ARG A 291 26.57 -9.93 1.30
C ARG A 291 25.71 -10.54 2.40
#